data_AF-A0A4Y1RZ21-F1
#
_entry.id   AF-A0A4Y1RZ21-F1
#
_cell.length_a   1.000
_cell.length_b   1.000
_cell.length_c   1.000
_cell.angle_alpha   90.00
_cell.angle_beta   90.00
_cell.angle_gamma   90.00
#
_symmetry.space_group_name_H-M   'P 1'
#
loop_
_entity.id
_entity.type
_entity.pdbx_description
1 polymer ?
#
loop_
_entity_poly.entity_id
_entity_poly.type
_entity_poly.pdbx_seq_one_letter_code
_entity_poly.pdbx_strand_id
1 'polypeptide(L)'
;NKAPLFSSLSFYQTNKQTTQNQKRKRKSKNKKKKKKSERVLLEPASPHLRNGDTENQGTKNGSSDGIDAENASKHTETALSALLSLMPQHSSDLLSQVDQPLQVLCDMEYGKEFILCEYNRDADSYRSPWSNKYHPPLEDGSLPSEELRKLETEANDIFAIYRDQYYEGGISSVYMWEDDNECFVGCFLIKKDGSKTGQGRRGYLQEGAWDAIHVIEVGPEEEGTSHYRLTSTVMLSLTTDNESSGTFSLSGSIRRQMNMHLSVQEGHLCNMGRMIEEMESKLRNSLDQVYFGKTKEMVCTLRPPSEVVMRLPDS
;
A
#
# COMPACT_ATOMS: atom_id res chain seq x y z
N ASN A 1 -2.57 -14.06 18.16
CA ASN A 1 -4.04 -14.26 18.09
C ASN A 1 -4.75 -12.92 17.95
N LYS A 2 -4.77 -12.34 16.74
CA LYS A 2 -5.71 -11.27 16.37
C LYS A 2 -6.93 -11.97 15.73
N ALA A 3 -8.14 -11.64 16.16
CA ALA A 3 -9.37 -12.22 15.61
C ALA A 3 -9.62 -11.69 14.18
N PRO A 4 -10.21 -12.48 13.26
CA PRO A 4 -10.41 -12.08 11.87
C PRO A 4 -11.31 -10.83 11.77
N LEU A 5 -10.76 -9.76 11.21
CA LEU A 5 -11.32 -8.39 11.24
C LEU A 5 -12.69 -8.35 10.55
N PHE A 6 -12.84 -9.09 9.45
CA PHE A 6 -14.05 -9.11 8.63
C PHE A 6 -15.16 -10.02 9.16
N SER A 7 -14.93 -10.80 10.22
CA SER A 7 -16.03 -11.41 11.00
C SER A 7 -16.67 -10.41 11.97
N SER A 8 -15.91 -9.39 12.39
CA SER A 8 -16.35 -8.33 13.30
C SER A 8 -16.96 -7.11 12.59
N LEU A 9 -16.89 -7.05 11.25
CA LEU A 9 -17.44 -5.95 10.44
C LEU A 9 -18.96 -5.83 10.55
N SER A 10 -19.68 -6.95 10.68
CA SER A 10 -21.13 -6.96 10.97
C SER A 10 -21.47 -6.22 12.28
N PHE A 11 -20.62 -6.38 13.31
CA PHE A 11 -20.71 -5.63 14.57
C PHE A 11 -20.36 -4.14 14.39
N TYR A 12 -19.38 -3.83 13.54
CA TYR A 12 -18.95 -2.45 13.26
C TYR A 12 -19.98 -1.66 12.45
N GLN A 13 -20.61 -2.26 11.44
CA GLN A 13 -21.71 -1.66 10.67
C GLN A 13 -22.95 -1.41 11.56
N THR A 14 -23.29 -2.38 12.43
CA THR A 14 -24.38 -2.24 13.41
C THR A 14 -24.12 -1.08 14.38
N ASN A 15 -22.89 -0.96 14.89
CA ASN A 15 -22.49 0.14 15.79
C ASN A 15 -22.37 1.50 15.08
N LYS A 16 -21.94 1.56 13.81
CA LYS A 16 -21.91 2.80 13.01
C LYS A 16 -23.33 3.36 12.83
N GLN A 17 -24.33 2.52 12.56
CA GLN A 17 -25.73 2.95 12.47
C GLN A 17 -26.28 3.48 13.81
N THR A 18 -25.95 2.84 14.94
CA THR A 18 -26.37 3.32 16.27
C THR A 18 -25.71 4.67 16.61
N THR A 19 -24.43 4.82 16.29
CA THR A 19 -23.65 6.04 16.57
C THR A 19 -24.04 7.21 15.66
N GLN A 20 -24.37 6.95 14.39
CA GLN A 20 -24.93 7.95 13.47
C GLN A 20 -26.34 8.40 13.91
N ASN A 21 -27.19 7.49 14.40
CA ASN A 21 -28.51 7.85 14.96
C ASN A 21 -28.41 8.69 16.24
N GLN A 22 -27.42 8.42 17.11
CA GLN A 22 -27.14 9.25 18.27
C GLN A 22 -26.55 10.63 17.90
N LYS A 23 -25.67 10.71 16.89
CA LYS A 23 -25.13 11.99 16.36
C LYS A 23 -26.22 12.83 15.67
N ARG A 24 -27.18 12.20 14.96
CA ARG A 24 -28.35 12.89 14.37
C ARG A 24 -29.28 13.47 15.45
N LYS A 25 -29.54 12.73 16.55
CA LYS A 25 -30.30 13.24 17.71
C LYS A 25 -29.59 14.38 18.46
N ARG A 26 -28.26 14.39 18.51
CA ARG A 26 -27.47 15.49 19.12
C ARG A 26 -27.39 16.74 18.22
N LYS A 27 -27.30 16.58 16.90
CA LYS A 27 -27.31 17.72 15.95
C LYS A 27 -28.67 18.44 15.92
N SER A 28 -29.80 17.75 16.10
CA SER A 28 -31.12 18.42 16.18
C SER A 28 -31.30 19.24 17.46
N LYS A 29 -30.73 18.79 18.59
CA LYS A 29 -30.73 19.56 19.85
C LYS A 29 -29.83 20.81 19.79
N ASN A 30 -28.67 20.75 19.11
CA ASN A 30 -27.80 21.92 18.96
C ASN A 30 -28.28 22.94 17.92
N LYS A 31 -29.02 22.51 16.89
CA LYS A 31 -29.62 23.44 15.90
C LYS A 31 -30.73 24.32 16.51
N LYS A 32 -31.37 23.88 17.60
CA LYS A 32 -32.31 24.69 18.39
C LYS A 32 -31.63 25.70 19.34
N LYS A 33 -30.38 25.47 19.75
CA LYS A 33 -29.63 26.41 20.63
C LYS A 33 -28.88 27.51 19.86
N LYS A 34 -28.48 27.28 18.61
CA LYS A 34 -27.64 28.22 17.83
C LYS A 34 -28.43 29.33 17.09
N LYS A 35 -29.76 29.40 17.26
CA LYS A 35 -30.62 30.45 16.67
C LYS A 35 -30.90 31.63 17.62
N LYS A 36 -30.18 31.74 18.75
CA LYS A 36 -30.46 32.74 19.80
C LYS A 36 -29.29 33.65 20.19
N SER A 37 -28.26 33.77 19.36
CA SER A 37 -27.20 34.77 19.59
C SER A 37 -26.65 35.25 18.25
N GLU A 38 -27.17 36.38 17.80
CA GLU A 38 -26.64 37.16 16.69
C GLU A 38 -26.04 38.46 17.26
N ARG A 39 -25.09 39.04 16.51
CA ARG A 39 -24.49 40.38 16.58
C ARG A 39 -23.25 40.56 17.47
N VAL A 40 -22.12 40.93 16.84
CA VAL A 40 -21.54 42.31 16.83
C VAL A 40 -20.10 42.30 16.23
N LEU A 41 -19.89 43.21 15.26
CA LEU A 41 -18.69 43.91 14.70
C LEU A 41 -17.40 43.21 14.16
N LEU A 42 -17.23 43.35 12.82
CA LEU A 42 -16.19 44.00 11.98
C LEU A 42 -14.72 44.26 12.45
N GLU A 43 -13.79 43.70 11.64
CA GLU A 43 -12.56 44.27 10.99
C GLU A 43 -11.21 44.52 11.72
N PRO A 44 -10.04 44.57 10.99
CA PRO A 44 -8.83 43.79 11.31
C PRO A 44 -7.53 44.62 11.50
N ALA A 45 -6.43 43.98 11.94
CA ALA A 45 -5.06 44.49 11.77
C ALA A 45 -3.96 43.40 11.91
N SER A 46 -3.13 43.29 10.88
CA SER A 46 -1.69 42.92 10.87
C SER A 46 -0.93 44.19 10.40
N PRO A 47 0.42 44.38 10.48
CA PRO A 47 1.50 43.36 10.42
C PRO A 47 2.76 43.68 11.26
N HIS A 48 3.78 42.80 11.25
CA HIS A 48 5.16 43.14 10.78
C HIS A 48 6.16 41.99 10.93
N LEU A 49 7.01 41.91 9.89
CA LEU A 49 8.16 41.03 9.68
C LEU A 49 9.34 41.35 10.61
N ARG A 50 10.20 40.33 10.85
CA ARG A 50 11.65 40.56 10.96
C ARG A 50 12.45 39.34 10.52
N ASN A 51 13.29 39.56 9.50
CA ASN A 51 14.32 38.66 8.98
C ASN A 51 15.48 38.50 9.96
N GLY A 52 16.19 37.38 9.85
CA GLY A 52 17.47 37.13 10.49
C GLY A 52 18.21 36.02 9.77
N ASP A 53 19.02 36.41 8.78
CA ASP A 53 20.02 35.59 8.11
C ASP A 53 21.19 35.31 9.05
N THR A 54 21.72 34.07 9.03
CA THR A 54 23.14 33.80 9.30
C THR A 54 23.59 32.61 8.48
N GLU A 55 24.45 32.88 7.50
CA GLU A 55 25.33 31.93 6.82
C GLU A 55 26.30 31.28 7.80
N ASN A 56 26.64 30.01 7.60
CA ASN A 56 27.96 29.51 7.97
C ASN A 56 28.40 28.42 6.97
N GLN A 57 29.46 28.73 6.23
CA GLN A 57 30.18 27.79 5.36
C GLN A 57 31.14 26.94 6.19
N GLY A 58 31.19 25.64 5.88
CA GLY A 58 32.20 24.72 6.39
C GLY A 58 32.35 23.54 5.43
N THR A 59 33.31 23.65 4.52
CA THR A 59 33.78 22.59 3.62
C THR A 59 34.72 21.63 4.35
N LYS A 60 34.56 20.31 4.15
CA LYS A 60 35.60 19.37 3.65
C LYS A 60 35.17 17.90 3.69
N ASN A 61 35.15 17.32 2.49
CA ASN A 61 35.80 16.07 2.03
C ASN A 61 35.38 14.67 2.54
N GLY A 62 35.00 13.83 1.56
CA GLY A 62 35.21 12.37 1.49
C GLY A 62 34.27 11.54 2.38
N SER A 63 33.63 10.46 1.95
CA SER A 63 33.96 9.52 0.90
C SER A 63 32.69 8.71 0.55
N SER A 64 32.69 8.15 -0.65
CA SER A 64 31.85 7.04 -1.10
C SER A 64 31.25 6.17 0.01
N ASP A 65 29.93 6.18 0.16
CA ASP A 65 29.11 5.04 0.62
C ASP A 65 27.64 5.49 0.64
N GLY A 66 26.87 5.02 -0.33
CA GLY A 66 25.46 5.39 -0.48
C GLY A 66 24.81 4.93 -1.78
N ILE A 67 25.48 4.08 -2.58
CA ILE A 67 25.03 3.76 -3.95
C ILE A 67 24.36 2.36 -4.02
N ASP A 68 24.50 1.50 -3.01
CA ASP A 68 24.25 0.07 -3.23
C ASP A 68 22.92 -0.48 -2.72
N ALA A 69 22.14 0.27 -1.91
CA ALA A 69 20.82 -0.18 -1.45
C ALA A 69 19.68 0.20 -2.43
N GLU A 70 19.87 1.29 -3.20
CA GLU A 70 18.97 1.70 -4.27
C GLU A 70 19.09 0.79 -5.51
N ASN A 71 20.15 -0.02 -5.61
CA ASN A 71 20.56 -0.67 -6.85
C ASN A 71 19.72 -1.93 -7.20
N ALA A 72 19.23 -2.68 -6.21
CA ALA A 72 18.46 -3.90 -6.46
C ALA A 72 17.05 -3.63 -7.03
N SER A 73 16.39 -2.54 -6.62
CA SER A 73 15.10 -2.12 -7.19
C SER A 73 15.25 -1.32 -8.48
N LYS A 74 16.38 -0.62 -8.66
CA LYS A 74 16.74 0.04 -9.94
C LYS A 74 16.85 -0.95 -11.09
N HIS A 75 17.26 -2.20 -10.85
CA HIS A 75 17.36 -3.18 -11.94
C HIS A 75 16.01 -3.55 -12.55
N THR A 76 14.94 -3.65 -11.76
CA THR A 76 13.60 -3.90 -12.31
C THR A 76 13.05 -2.72 -13.10
N GLU A 77 13.25 -1.49 -12.61
CA GLU A 77 12.84 -0.28 -13.33
C GLU A 77 13.64 -0.08 -14.62
N THR A 78 14.96 -0.28 -14.56
CA THR A 78 15.86 -0.18 -15.72
C THR A 78 15.60 -1.30 -16.73
N ALA A 79 15.36 -2.53 -16.26
CA ALA A 79 15.03 -3.65 -17.13
C ALA A 79 13.67 -3.45 -17.81
N LEU A 80 12.66 -2.96 -17.10
CA LEU A 80 11.38 -2.65 -17.71
C LEU A 80 11.52 -1.48 -18.70
N SER A 81 12.23 -0.42 -18.36
CA SER A 81 12.49 0.69 -19.29
C SER A 81 13.22 0.21 -20.56
N ALA A 82 14.15 -0.74 -20.43
CA ALA A 82 14.82 -1.34 -21.57
C ALA A 82 13.86 -2.21 -22.40
N LEU A 83 13.01 -3.01 -21.76
CA LEU A 83 11.99 -3.82 -22.44
C LEU A 83 10.96 -2.96 -23.18
N LEU A 84 10.52 -1.86 -22.58
CA LEU A 84 9.61 -0.88 -23.20
C LEU A 84 10.28 -0.19 -24.41
N SER A 85 11.59 0.05 -24.34
CA SER A 85 12.35 0.60 -25.47
C SER A 85 12.53 -0.41 -26.61
N LEU A 86 12.65 -1.71 -26.27
CA LEU A 86 12.84 -2.80 -27.23
C LEU A 86 11.53 -3.27 -27.88
N MET A 87 10.42 -3.24 -27.13
CA MET A 87 9.12 -3.72 -27.56
C MET A 87 8.01 -2.70 -27.23
N PRO A 88 8.04 -1.51 -27.85
CA PRO A 88 7.07 -0.44 -27.56
C PRO A 88 5.62 -0.87 -27.84
N GLN A 89 5.41 -1.79 -28.79
CA GLN A 89 4.08 -2.33 -29.13
C GLN A 89 3.46 -3.21 -28.04
N HIS A 90 4.23 -3.68 -27.07
CA HIS A 90 3.75 -4.50 -25.94
C HIS A 90 3.79 -3.74 -24.61
N SER A 91 3.94 -2.41 -24.67
CA SER A 91 4.14 -1.59 -23.47
C SER A 91 3.01 -1.69 -22.46
N SER A 92 1.74 -1.70 -22.90
CA SER A 92 0.58 -1.87 -22.00
C SER A 92 0.58 -3.25 -21.31
N ASP A 93 0.86 -4.30 -22.08
CA ASP A 93 0.84 -5.68 -21.56
C ASP A 93 1.99 -5.92 -20.57
N LEU A 94 3.15 -5.31 -20.84
CA LEU A 94 4.32 -5.41 -19.97
C LEU A 94 4.12 -4.63 -18.67
N LEU A 95 3.60 -3.41 -18.75
CA LEU A 95 3.33 -2.59 -17.57
C LEU A 95 2.31 -3.30 -16.66
N SER A 96 1.22 -3.80 -17.24
CA SER A 96 0.15 -4.47 -16.48
C SER A 96 0.58 -5.80 -15.82
N GLN A 97 1.65 -6.43 -16.29
CA GLN A 97 2.16 -7.70 -15.75
C GLN A 97 3.32 -7.53 -14.75
N VAL A 98 4.07 -6.43 -14.85
CA VAL A 98 5.30 -6.21 -14.08
C VAL A 98 5.04 -5.19 -12.97
N ASP A 99 4.89 -5.71 -11.75
CA ASP A 99 4.76 -4.87 -10.56
C ASP A 99 6.10 -4.19 -10.24
N GLN A 100 6.07 -2.86 -10.07
CA GLN A 100 7.21 -2.04 -9.66
C GLN A 100 7.10 -1.61 -8.19
N PRO A 101 8.23 -1.28 -7.53
CA PRO A 101 8.21 -0.66 -6.22
C PRO A 101 7.27 0.56 -6.20
N LEU A 102 6.41 0.60 -5.18
CA LEU A 102 5.32 1.58 -5.16
C LEU A 102 5.86 2.98 -4.84
N GLN A 103 5.48 3.98 -5.63
CA GLN A 103 5.80 5.38 -5.38
C GLN A 103 4.66 6.07 -4.62
N VAL A 104 4.93 7.25 -4.06
CA VAL A 104 3.98 7.99 -3.21
C VAL A 104 3.90 9.43 -3.69
N LEU A 105 2.68 9.97 -3.73
CA LEU A 105 2.42 11.39 -3.95
C LEU A 105 1.51 11.93 -2.85
N CYS A 106 1.51 13.24 -2.63
CA CYS A 106 0.63 13.89 -1.66
C CYS A 106 -0.51 14.63 -2.35
N ASP A 107 -1.73 14.31 -1.97
CA ASP A 107 -2.90 15.12 -2.30
C ASP A 107 -2.89 16.38 -1.44
N MET A 108 -2.57 17.52 -2.05
CA MET A 108 -2.46 18.81 -1.38
C MET A 108 -3.81 19.36 -0.88
N GLU A 109 -4.94 18.91 -1.44
CA GLU A 109 -6.27 19.36 -1.02
C GLU A 109 -6.68 18.72 0.31
N TYR A 110 -6.31 17.45 0.52
CA TYR A 110 -6.59 16.71 1.74
C TYR A 110 -5.41 16.62 2.71
N GLY A 111 -4.19 16.97 2.26
CA GLY A 111 -2.96 16.81 3.02
C GLY A 111 -2.66 15.33 3.31
N LYS A 112 -2.99 14.43 2.38
CA LYS A 112 -2.86 12.98 2.55
C LYS A 112 -2.01 12.37 1.45
N GLU A 113 -1.12 11.47 1.83
CA GLU A 113 -0.33 10.66 0.91
C GLU A 113 -1.19 9.58 0.24
N PHE A 114 -0.87 9.24 -1.00
CA PHE A 114 -1.46 8.13 -1.73
C PHE A 114 -0.40 7.43 -2.60
N ILE A 115 -0.68 6.17 -2.93
CA ILE A 115 0.24 5.30 -3.64
C ILE A 115 0.00 5.41 -5.15
N LEU A 116 1.07 5.53 -5.91
CA LEU A 116 1.05 5.54 -7.38
C LEU A 116 1.20 4.12 -7.90
N CYS A 117 0.33 3.73 -8.82
CA CYS A 117 0.45 2.51 -9.61
C CYS A 117 -0.18 2.72 -11.00
N GLU A 118 -0.11 1.72 -11.86
CA GLU A 118 -0.73 1.80 -13.18
C GLU A 118 -2.26 1.93 -13.12
N TYR A 119 -2.90 1.33 -12.11
CA TYR A 119 -4.36 1.31 -11.98
C TYR A 119 -4.99 2.66 -11.61
N ASN A 120 -4.19 3.64 -11.18
CA ASN A 120 -4.66 5.01 -10.99
C ASN A 120 -3.97 6.01 -11.92
N ARG A 121 -3.25 5.53 -12.94
CA ARG A 121 -2.55 6.36 -13.92
C ARG A 121 -3.42 6.57 -15.15
N ASP A 122 -3.41 7.79 -15.66
CA ASP A 122 -3.94 8.15 -16.98
C ASP A 122 -2.95 9.14 -17.63
N ALA A 123 -2.45 8.79 -18.81
CA ALA A 123 -1.26 9.40 -19.42
C ALA A 123 -0.09 9.51 -18.40
N ASP A 124 0.31 10.72 -18.02
CA ASP A 124 1.36 10.97 -17.02
C ASP A 124 0.81 11.52 -15.69
N SER A 125 -0.50 11.38 -15.48
CA SER A 125 -1.20 11.87 -14.30
C SER A 125 -1.74 10.72 -13.46
N TYR A 126 -1.81 10.94 -12.14
CA TYR A 126 -2.28 9.94 -11.19
C TYR A 126 -3.47 10.43 -10.39
N ARG A 127 -4.53 9.62 -10.30
CA ARG A 127 -5.75 9.93 -9.56
C ARG A 127 -5.56 9.71 -8.07
N SER A 128 -5.81 10.73 -7.27
CA SER A 128 -5.85 10.61 -5.82
C SER A 128 -7.13 9.89 -5.37
N PRO A 129 -7.03 8.89 -4.45
CA PRO A 129 -8.21 8.22 -3.89
C PRO A 129 -8.97 9.13 -2.91
N TRP A 130 -8.43 10.28 -2.51
CA TRP A 130 -9.03 11.21 -1.55
C TRP A 130 -9.87 12.27 -2.27
N SER A 131 -9.26 13.08 -3.12
CA SER A 131 -9.93 14.13 -3.89
C SER A 131 -10.64 13.64 -5.15
N ASN A 132 -10.32 12.43 -5.63
CA ASN A 132 -10.73 11.92 -6.93
C ASN A 132 -10.20 12.76 -8.13
N LYS A 133 -9.12 13.50 -7.93
CA LYS A 133 -8.50 14.36 -8.95
C LYS A 133 -7.16 13.80 -9.41
N TYR A 134 -6.83 14.07 -10.66
CA TYR A 134 -5.55 13.72 -11.26
C TYR A 134 -4.46 14.73 -10.90
N HIS A 135 -3.24 14.21 -10.73
CA HIS A 135 -2.02 14.98 -10.47
C HIS A 135 -0.90 14.53 -11.43
N PRO A 136 -0.40 15.42 -12.32
CA PRO A 136 -0.91 16.76 -12.65
C PRO A 136 -2.39 16.76 -13.09
N PRO A 137 -3.08 17.92 -13.10
CA PRO A 137 -4.48 18.00 -13.51
C PRO A 137 -4.70 17.50 -14.94
N LEU A 138 -5.71 16.67 -15.12
CA LEU A 138 -6.15 16.12 -16.41
C LEU A 138 -7.66 16.32 -16.55
N GLU A 139 -8.11 16.89 -17.67
CA GLU A 139 -9.54 17.17 -17.91
C GLU A 139 -10.32 15.89 -18.27
N ASP A 140 -9.70 14.99 -19.03
CA ASP A 140 -10.36 13.84 -19.66
C ASP A 140 -10.01 12.51 -18.97
N GLY A 141 -9.58 12.57 -17.71
CA GLY A 141 -9.13 11.39 -16.96
C GLY A 141 -10.28 10.44 -16.62
N SER A 142 -10.03 9.14 -16.70
CA SER A 142 -11.02 8.10 -16.38
C SER A 142 -11.43 8.13 -14.90
N LEU A 143 -12.72 8.22 -14.61
CA LEU A 143 -13.26 8.25 -13.24
C LEU A 143 -14.26 7.11 -13.01
N PRO A 144 -14.31 6.52 -11.81
CA PRO A 144 -15.37 5.56 -11.47
C PRO A 144 -16.73 6.25 -11.41
N SER A 145 -17.80 5.47 -11.62
CA SER A 145 -19.17 5.95 -11.42
C SER A 145 -19.43 6.43 -9.99
N GLU A 146 -20.52 7.19 -9.78
CA GLU A 146 -20.84 7.74 -8.46
C GLU A 146 -21.09 6.64 -7.41
N GLU A 147 -21.64 5.50 -7.83
CA GLU A 147 -21.89 4.35 -6.97
C GLU A 147 -20.58 3.64 -6.59
N LEU A 148 -19.73 3.34 -7.58
CA LEU A 148 -18.45 2.70 -7.33
C LEU A 148 -17.51 3.62 -6.54
N ARG A 149 -17.56 4.94 -6.75
CA ARG A 149 -16.78 5.92 -5.98
C ARG A 149 -17.17 5.95 -4.51
N LYS A 150 -18.45 5.73 -4.15
CA LYS A 150 -18.88 5.59 -2.76
C LYS A 150 -18.26 4.34 -2.13
N LEU A 151 -18.26 3.23 -2.86
CA LEU A 151 -17.63 1.98 -2.42
C LEU A 151 -16.11 2.15 -2.27
N GLU A 152 -15.44 2.80 -3.23
CA GLU A 152 -14.00 3.09 -3.19
C GLU A 152 -13.63 3.95 -1.98
N THR A 153 -14.45 4.95 -1.64
CA THR A 153 -14.23 5.79 -0.46
C THR A 153 -14.38 4.98 0.83
N GLU A 154 -15.41 4.14 0.94
CA GLU A 154 -15.59 3.24 2.09
C GLU A 154 -14.45 2.22 2.20
N ALA A 155 -14.00 1.68 1.06
CA ALA A 155 -12.88 0.75 1.01
C ALA A 155 -11.59 1.40 1.51
N ASN A 156 -11.28 2.63 1.10
CA ASN A 156 -10.11 3.36 1.60
C ASN A 156 -10.18 3.58 3.13
N ASP A 157 -11.35 3.93 3.67
CA ASP A 157 -11.54 4.12 5.11
C ASP A 157 -11.31 2.82 5.89
N ILE A 158 -11.87 1.70 5.42
CA ILE A 158 -11.72 0.39 6.09
C ILE A 158 -10.30 -0.14 5.94
N PHE A 159 -9.71 0.01 4.75
CA PHE A 159 -8.37 -0.51 4.47
C PHE A 159 -7.28 0.29 5.21
N ALA A 160 -7.52 1.58 5.51
CA ALA A 160 -6.66 2.33 6.43
C ALA A 160 -6.65 1.73 7.85
N ILE A 161 -7.79 1.24 8.34
CA ILE A 161 -7.87 0.53 9.63
C ILE A 161 -7.13 -0.80 9.56
N TYR A 162 -7.31 -1.55 8.47
CA TYR A 162 -6.58 -2.80 8.23
C TYR A 162 -5.07 -2.57 8.25
N ARG A 163 -4.59 -1.57 7.51
CA ARG A 163 -3.19 -1.12 7.53
C ARG A 163 -2.71 -0.83 8.94
N ASP A 164 -3.42 0.00 9.71
CA ASP A 164 -2.97 0.35 11.06
C ASP A 164 -2.91 -0.87 12.00
N GLN A 165 -3.81 -1.84 11.84
CA GLN A 165 -3.82 -3.06 12.65
C GLN A 165 -2.74 -4.08 12.28
N TYR A 166 -2.43 -4.22 11.00
CA TYR A 166 -1.50 -5.26 10.52
C TYR A 166 -0.08 -4.74 10.25
N TYR A 167 0.05 -3.46 9.87
CA TYR A 167 1.30 -2.82 9.50
C TYR A 167 1.76 -1.74 10.49
N GLU A 168 0.91 -1.36 11.46
CA GLU A 168 1.22 -0.36 12.48
C GLU A 168 1.71 0.96 11.82
N GLY A 169 0.97 1.40 10.80
CA GLY A 169 1.26 2.58 9.98
C GLY A 169 1.67 2.23 8.54
N GLY A 170 2.35 3.15 7.87
CA GLY A 170 2.57 3.10 6.42
C GLY A 170 1.47 3.84 5.66
N ILE A 171 1.40 3.61 4.36
CA ILE A 171 0.45 4.25 3.44
C ILE A 171 -0.42 3.15 2.82
N SER A 172 -1.69 3.46 2.62
CA SER A 172 -2.63 2.57 1.93
C SER A 172 -3.45 3.36 0.94
N SER A 173 -3.78 2.76 -0.20
CA SER A 173 -4.65 3.35 -1.20
C SER A 173 -5.49 2.27 -1.85
N VAL A 174 -6.75 2.57 -2.13
CA VAL A 174 -7.67 1.70 -2.85
C VAL A 174 -8.19 2.43 -4.07
N TYR A 175 -8.10 1.79 -5.24
CA TYR A 175 -8.63 2.27 -6.50
C TYR A 175 -9.65 1.29 -7.03
N MET A 176 -10.77 1.77 -7.55
CA MET A 176 -11.80 0.96 -8.19
C MET A 176 -12.16 1.54 -9.55
N TRP A 177 -12.45 0.66 -10.49
CA TRP A 177 -12.94 1.00 -11.83
C TRP A 177 -13.89 -0.09 -12.33
N GLU A 178 -14.74 0.30 -13.28
CA GLU A 178 -15.71 -0.58 -13.92
C GLU A 178 -15.04 -1.29 -15.09
N ASP A 179 -15.50 -2.51 -15.35
CA ASP A 179 -15.22 -3.26 -16.57
C ASP A 179 -16.54 -3.43 -17.35
N ASP A 180 -16.48 -3.67 -18.66
CA ASP A 180 -17.59 -3.45 -19.60
C ASP A 180 -18.87 -4.30 -19.35
N ASN A 181 -18.86 -5.24 -18.41
CA ASN A 181 -19.91 -6.26 -18.19
C ASN A 181 -20.56 -6.24 -16.79
N GLU A 182 -20.83 -5.06 -16.21
CA GLU A 182 -21.28 -4.93 -14.80
C GLU A 182 -20.30 -5.53 -13.78
N CYS A 183 -19.08 -5.76 -14.23
CA CYS A 183 -17.96 -6.16 -13.40
C CYS A 183 -17.28 -4.90 -12.87
N PHE A 184 -16.61 -5.03 -11.74
CA PHE A 184 -15.68 -4.00 -11.29
C PHE A 184 -14.41 -4.63 -10.73
N VAL A 185 -13.35 -3.86 -10.76
CA VAL A 185 -12.06 -4.27 -10.22
C VAL A 185 -11.66 -3.32 -9.11
N GLY A 186 -11.10 -3.89 -8.04
CA GLY A 186 -10.50 -3.15 -6.94
C GLY A 186 -9.00 -3.43 -6.87
N CYS A 187 -8.19 -2.38 -6.80
CA CYS A 187 -6.77 -2.47 -6.50
C CYS A 187 -6.51 -1.91 -5.10
N PHE A 188 -6.09 -2.77 -4.18
CA PHE A 188 -5.76 -2.43 -2.80
C PHE A 188 -4.24 -2.47 -2.62
N LEU A 189 -3.68 -1.37 -2.15
CA LEU A 189 -2.25 -1.14 -2.07
C LEU A 189 -1.84 -0.81 -0.64
N ILE A 190 -0.74 -1.41 -0.18
CA ILE A 190 -0.07 -1.03 1.06
C ILE A 190 1.41 -0.85 0.78
N LYS A 191 1.94 0.30 1.21
CA LYS A 191 3.38 0.57 1.25
C LYS A 191 3.79 0.81 2.70
N LYS A 192 4.77 0.04 3.16
CA LYS A 192 5.41 0.25 4.46
C LYS A 192 6.90 0.41 4.28
N ASP A 193 7.39 1.58 4.66
CA ASP A 193 8.81 1.85 4.81
C ASP A 193 9.24 1.54 6.25
N GLY A 194 10.07 0.52 6.38
CA GLY A 194 10.70 0.07 7.62
C GLY A 194 12.02 0.78 7.95
N SER A 195 12.56 1.59 7.02
CA SER A 195 13.85 2.29 7.20
C SER A 195 13.73 3.52 8.11
N LYS A 196 12.62 4.26 8.02
CA LYS A 196 12.44 5.57 8.69
C LYS A 196 11.77 5.52 10.06
N THR A 197 11.07 4.43 10.39
CA THR A 197 10.32 4.32 11.65
C THR A 197 11.10 3.46 12.64
N GLY A 198 11.32 3.95 13.88
CA GLY A 198 12.07 3.25 14.92
C GLY A 198 11.49 1.90 15.37
N GLN A 199 10.32 1.50 14.85
CA GLN A 199 9.78 0.13 15.01
C GLN A 199 10.29 -0.85 13.95
N GLY A 200 10.70 -0.37 12.77
CA GLY A 200 11.23 -1.18 11.67
C GLY A 200 12.73 -1.41 11.75
N ARG A 201 13.50 -0.42 12.23
CA ARG A 201 14.95 -0.57 12.45
C ARG A 201 15.22 -1.50 13.64
N ARG A 202 15.62 -2.74 13.37
CA ARG A 202 16.02 -3.74 14.38
C ARG A 202 17.37 -4.34 14.01
N GLY A 203 18.29 -4.37 14.96
CA GLY A 203 19.63 -4.92 14.77
C GLY A 203 20.39 -4.19 13.65
N TYR A 204 20.85 -4.95 12.66
CA TYR A 204 21.65 -4.45 11.53
C TYR A 204 20.83 -4.00 10.32
N LEU A 205 19.49 -3.97 10.42
CA LEU A 205 18.62 -3.55 9.32
C LEU A 205 18.77 -2.05 9.06
N GLN A 206 19.32 -1.69 7.90
CA GLN A 206 19.46 -0.31 7.45
C GLN A 206 18.21 0.16 6.72
N GLU A 207 17.78 -0.64 5.73
CA GLU A 207 16.64 -0.33 4.89
C GLU A 207 15.71 -1.54 4.80
N GLY A 208 14.40 -1.28 4.90
CA GLY A 208 13.38 -2.29 4.72
C GLY A 208 12.19 -1.68 4.02
N ALA A 209 11.73 -2.28 2.93
CA ALA A 209 10.55 -1.85 2.19
C ALA A 209 9.62 -3.03 1.98
N TRP A 210 8.35 -2.80 2.25
CA TRP A 210 7.26 -3.74 1.98
C TRP A 210 6.24 -3.06 1.09
N ASP A 211 5.96 -3.66 -0.05
CA ASP A 211 4.89 -3.25 -0.95
C ASP A 211 3.93 -4.44 -1.15
N ALA A 212 2.64 -4.24 -0.90
CA ALA A 212 1.59 -5.21 -1.18
C ALA A 212 0.58 -4.64 -2.19
N ILE A 213 0.26 -5.45 -3.18
CA ILE A 213 -0.65 -5.12 -4.28
C ILE A 213 -1.67 -6.25 -4.36
N HIS A 214 -2.95 -5.91 -4.21
CA HIS A 214 -4.05 -6.86 -4.28
C HIS A 214 -5.04 -6.37 -5.33
N VAL A 215 -5.09 -7.05 -6.47
CA VAL A 215 -6.06 -6.78 -7.54
C VAL A 215 -7.16 -7.82 -7.44
N ILE A 216 -8.38 -7.37 -7.17
CA ILE A 216 -9.56 -8.22 -7.06
C ILE A 216 -10.57 -7.84 -8.13
N GLU A 217 -10.89 -8.80 -8.98
CA GLU A 217 -11.94 -8.67 -9.99
C GLU A 217 -13.23 -9.28 -9.42
N VAL A 218 -14.32 -8.54 -9.54
CA VAL A 218 -15.65 -8.93 -9.07
C VAL A 218 -16.54 -9.10 -10.29
N GLY A 219 -16.98 -10.34 -10.52
CA GLY A 219 -17.90 -10.69 -11.59
C GLY A 219 -19.35 -10.26 -11.28
N PRO A 220 -20.25 -10.38 -12.26
CA PRO A 220 -21.64 -9.98 -12.09
C PRO A 220 -22.30 -10.76 -10.95
N GLU A 221 -23.32 -10.14 -10.34
CA GLU A 221 -24.11 -10.79 -9.30
C GLU A 221 -25.16 -11.71 -9.94
N GLU A 222 -25.04 -13.01 -9.67
CA GLU A 222 -25.97 -14.05 -10.10
C GLU A 222 -26.58 -14.71 -8.85
N GLU A 223 -27.91 -14.64 -8.73
CA GLU A 223 -28.67 -15.26 -7.62
C GLU A 223 -28.18 -14.86 -6.21
N GLY A 224 -27.70 -13.62 -6.01
CA GLY A 224 -27.18 -13.15 -4.73
C GLY A 224 -25.75 -13.62 -4.42
N THR A 225 -25.05 -14.13 -5.42
CA THR A 225 -23.65 -14.58 -5.35
C THR A 225 -22.82 -13.90 -6.43
N SER A 226 -21.54 -13.72 -6.18
CA SER A 226 -20.61 -13.17 -7.18
C SER A 226 -19.30 -13.97 -7.16
N HIS A 227 -18.65 -14.00 -8.32
CA HIS A 227 -17.34 -14.59 -8.49
C HIS A 227 -16.25 -13.56 -8.22
N TYR A 228 -15.28 -13.91 -7.39
CA TYR A 228 -14.15 -13.05 -7.03
C TYR A 228 -12.85 -13.70 -7.47
N ARG A 229 -12.03 -12.98 -8.22
CA ARG A 229 -10.68 -13.38 -8.62
C ARG A 229 -9.66 -12.42 -8.02
N LEU A 230 -8.91 -12.88 -7.03
CA LEU A 230 -7.87 -12.10 -6.35
C LEU A 230 -6.49 -12.52 -6.87
N THR A 231 -5.75 -11.57 -7.42
CA THR A 231 -4.31 -11.66 -7.67
C THR A 231 -3.58 -10.77 -6.67
N SER A 232 -2.68 -11.35 -5.87
CA SER A 232 -1.91 -10.62 -4.87
C SER A 232 -0.42 -10.77 -5.10
N THR A 233 0.29 -9.65 -5.07
CA THR A 233 1.75 -9.61 -5.08
C THR A 233 2.25 -8.92 -3.83
N VAL A 234 3.26 -9.50 -3.21
CA VAL A 234 4.04 -8.82 -2.17
C VAL A 234 5.49 -8.73 -2.63
N MET A 235 6.03 -7.53 -2.53
CA MET A 235 7.45 -7.22 -2.74
C MET A 235 8.08 -6.89 -1.39
N LEU A 236 9.25 -7.48 -1.15
CA LEU A 236 10.04 -7.26 0.06
C LEU A 236 11.46 -6.92 -0.37
N SER A 237 12.00 -5.83 0.18
CA SER A 237 13.41 -5.48 0.06
C SER A 237 13.97 -5.24 1.45
N LEU A 238 15.12 -5.84 1.75
CA LEU A 238 15.83 -5.73 3.02
C LEU A 238 17.30 -5.51 2.72
N THR A 239 17.87 -4.46 3.29
CA THR A 239 19.31 -4.21 3.26
C THR A 239 19.80 -4.07 4.70
N THR A 240 20.74 -4.93 5.07
CA THR A 240 21.43 -4.91 6.35
C THR A 240 22.88 -4.51 6.14
N ASP A 241 23.43 -3.77 7.09
CA ASP A 241 24.85 -3.46 7.11
C ASP A 241 25.42 -3.74 8.50
N ASN A 242 26.48 -4.53 8.52
CA ASN A 242 27.15 -4.98 9.73
C ASN A 242 28.65 -5.05 9.48
N GLU A 243 29.44 -4.40 10.33
CA GLU A 243 30.91 -4.35 10.21
C GLU A 243 31.56 -5.75 10.11
N SER A 244 31.00 -6.77 10.78
CA SER A 244 31.58 -8.12 10.77
C SER A 244 31.17 -8.98 9.58
N SER A 245 30.04 -8.66 8.93
CA SER A 245 29.42 -9.52 7.90
C SER A 245 29.32 -8.82 6.54
N GLY A 246 29.67 -7.53 6.48
CA GLY A 246 29.47 -6.66 5.33
C GLY A 246 28.00 -6.34 5.07
N THR A 247 27.78 -5.61 3.99
CA THR A 247 26.46 -5.29 3.47
C THR A 247 25.81 -6.54 2.88
N PHE A 248 24.58 -6.81 3.27
CA PHE A 248 23.75 -7.87 2.72
C PHE A 248 22.42 -7.28 2.27
N SER A 249 22.03 -7.54 1.01
CA SER A 249 20.76 -7.10 0.47
C SER A 249 19.97 -8.31 -0.04
N LEU A 250 18.68 -8.33 0.26
CA LEU A 250 17.74 -9.36 -0.12
C LEU A 250 16.44 -8.72 -0.59
N SER A 251 16.14 -8.87 -1.87
CA SER A 251 14.97 -8.28 -2.51
C SER A 251 14.27 -9.27 -3.42
N GLY A 252 12.96 -9.11 -3.60
CA GLY A 252 12.20 -9.88 -4.58
C GLY A 252 10.70 -9.74 -4.37
N SER A 253 9.95 -10.61 -5.04
CA SER A 253 8.48 -10.61 -5.01
C SER A 253 7.89 -12.02 -5.00
N ILE A 254 6.68 -12.15 -4.45
CA ILE A 254 5.87 -13.37 -4.55
C ILE A 254 4.47 -12.97 -4.99
N ARG A 255 4.01 -13.56 -6.10
CA ARG A 255 2.64 -13.40 -6.63
C ARG A 255 1.84 -14.69 -6.41
N ARG A 256 0.58 -14.58 -5.99
CA ARG A 256 -0.38 -15.68 -5.86
C ARG A 256 -1.77 -15.26 -6.32
N GLN A 257 -2.58 -16.24 -6.68
CA GLN A 257 -3.97 -16.06 -7.11
C GLN A 257 -4.91 -16.93 -6.28
N MET A 258 -6.14 -16.45 -6.08
CA MET A 258 -7.25 -17.23 -5.54
C MET A 258 -8.56 -16.82 -6.20
N ASN A 259 -9.46 -17.79 -6.34
CA ASN A 259 -10.81 -17.58 -6.85
C ASN A 259 -11.82 -18.08 -5.82
N MET A 260 -12.91 -17.34 -5.62
CA MET A 260 -14.00 -17.73 -4.71
C MET A 260 -15.36 -17.34 -5.28
N HIS A 261 -16.38 -18.16 -5.00
CA HIS A 261 -17.78 -17.78 -5.19
C HIS A 261 -18.39 -17.52 -3.83
N LEU A 262 -18.83 -16.28 -3.58
CA LEU A 262 -19.30 -15.85 -2.28
C LEU A 262 -20.66 -15.14 -2.40
N SER A 263 -21.51 -15.32 -1.40
CA SER A 263 -22.76 -14.57 -1.31
C SER A 263 -22.50 -13.09 -1.03
N VAL A 264 -23.26 -12.21 -1.66
CA VAL A 264 -23.12 -10.75 -1.56
C VAL A 264 -23.92 -10.17 -0.38
N GLN A 265 -24.59 -11.00 0.44
CA GLN A 265 -25.43 -10.55 1.56
C GLN A 265 -24.70 -9.65 2.57
N GLU A 266 -23.41 -9.89 2.81
CA GLU A 266 -22.57 -9.07 3.72
C GLU A 266 -21.84 -7.91 3.00
N GLY A 267 -22.09 -7.74 1.70
CA GLY A 267 -21.50 -6.75 0.82
C GLY A 267 -20.12 -7.16 0.25
N HIS A 268 -19.80 -6.64 -0.94
CA HIS A 268 -18.53 -6.94 -1.63
C HIS A 268 -17.30 -6.63 -0.78
N LEU A 269 -17.31 -5.51 -0.04
CA LEU A 269 -16.14 -5.08 0.74
C LEU A 269 -15.77 -6.07 1.86
N CYS A 270 -16.76 -6.73 2.46
CA CYS A 270 -16.50 -7.78 3.46
C CYS A 270 -15.83 -9.00 2.81
N ASN A 271 -16.35 -9.45 1.66
CA ASN A 271 -15.80 -10.58 0.91
C ASN A 271 -14.37 -10.29 0.43
N MET A 272 -14.15 -9.15 -0.23
CA MET A 272 -12.83 -8.73 -0.71
C MET A 272 -11.83 -8.65 0.45
N GLY A 273 -12.24 -8.06 1.57
CA GLY A 273 -11.41 -7.95 2.76
C GLY A 273 -10.95 -9.29 3.34
N ARG A 274 -11.87 -10.27 3.45
CA ARG A 274 -11.54 -11.64 3.91
C ARG A 274 -10.54 -12.32 2.99
N MET A 275 -10.75 -12.20 1.68
CA MET A 275 -9.85 -12.80 0.68
C MET A 275 -8.46 -12.18 0.76
N ILE A 276 -8.35 -10.86 0.91
CA ILE A 276 -7.07 -10.16 1.06
C ILE A 276 -6.36 -10.60 2.35
N GLU A 277 -7.05 -10.59 3.49
CA GLU A 277 -6.50 -10.99 4.79
C GLU A 277 -5.96 -12.44 4.75
N GLU A 278 -6.71 -13.37 4.15
CA GLU A 278 -6.28 -14.77 3.99
C GLU A 278 -5.06 -14.89 3.05
N MET A 279 -5.10 -14.24 1.89
CA MET A 279 -4.02 -14.31 0.90
C MET A 279 -2.73 -13.70 1.43
N GLU A 280 -2.80 -12.56 2.10
CA GLU A 280 -1.66 -11.86 2.65
C GLU A 280 -1.00 -12.68 3.77
N SER A 281 -1.79 -13.40 4.59
CA SER A 281 -1.25 -14.35 5.56
C SER A 281 -0.49 -15.49 4.89
N LYS A 282 -1.00 -16.04 3.77
CA LYS A 282 -0.31 -17.09 3.01
C LYS A 282 0.98 -16.57 2.38
N LEU A 283 0.98 -15.35 1.85
CA LEU A 283 2.15 -14.70 1.25
C LEU A 283 3.22 -14.41 2.28
N ARG A 284 2.88 -13.90 3.47
CA ARG A 284 3.83 -13.71 4.59
C ARG A 284 4.55 -15.00 4.97
N ASN A 285 3.81 -16.10 5.15
CA ASN A 285 4.41 -17.39 5.47
C ASN A 285 5.34 -17.90 4.36
N SER A 286 4.99 -17.62 3.09
CA SER A 286 5.80 -18.02 1.94
C SER A 286 7.08 -17.20 1.84
N LEU A 287 7.00 -15.90 2.11
CA LEU A 287 8.16 -15.00 2.16
C LEU A 287 9.15 -15.47 3.23
N ASP A 288 8.68 -15.76 4.44
CA ASP A 288 9.53 -16.23 5.54
C ASP A 288 10.32 -17.49 5.15
N GLN A 289 9.63 -18.48 4.59
CA GLN A 289 10.25 -19.73 4.13
C GLN A 289 11.26 -19.54 2.99
N VAL A 290 10.96 -18.68 2.02
CA VAL A 290 11.84 -18.48 0.86
C VAL A 290 13.02 -17.59 1.22
N TYR A 291 12.78 -16.44 1.84
CA TYR A 291 13.80 -15.42 2.08
C TYR A 291 14.80 -15.85 3.14
N PHE A 292 14.33 -16.40 4.26
CA PHE A 292 15.21 -16.74 5.38
C PHE A 292 15.53 -18.23 5.46
N GLY A 293 14.63 -19.10 4.96
CA GLY A 293 14.85 -20.54 4.90
C GLY A 293 15.73 -20.93 3.71
N LYS A 294 15.16 -20.86 2.50
CA LYS A 294 15.82 -21.37 1.28
C LYS A 294 17.09 -20.63 0.92
N THR A 295 17.12 -19.29 1.04
CA THR A 295 18.35 -18.52 0.77
C THR A 295 19.49 -18.95 1.67
N LYS A 296 19.22 -19.17 2.96
CA LYS A 296 20.21 -19.66 3.92
C LYS A 296 20.71 -21.06 3.56
N GLU A 297 19.80 -21.97 3.20
CA GLU A 297 20.13 -23.32 2.76
C GLU A 297 21.06 -23.30 1.53
N MET A 298 20.77 -22.44 0.55
CA MET A 298 21.61 -22.28 -0.64
C MET A 298 23.02 -21.79 -0.29
N VAL A 299 23.13 -20.76 0.56
CA VAL A 299 24.42 -20.24 1.02
C VAL A 299 25.22 -21.32 1.75
N CYS A 300 24.58 -22.08 2.63
CA CYS A 300 25.21 -23.20 3.33
C CYS A 300 25.59 -24.36 2.40
N THR A 301 24.88 -24.57 1.30
CA THR A 301 25.22 -25.59 0.29
C THR A 301 26.45 -25.18 -0.52
N LEU A 302 26.55 -23.90 -0.90
CA LEU A 302 27.70 -23.37 -1.64
C LEU A 302 28.96 -23.31 -0.78
N ARG A 303 28.81 -22.99 0.50
CA ARG A 303 29.90 -22.97 1.47
C ARG A 303 29.44 -23.62 2.78
N PRO A 304 29.61 -24.95 2.89
CA PRO A 304 29.30 -25.67 4.12
C PRO A 304 30.07 -25.07 5.30
N PRO A 305 29.42 -24.86 6.45
CA PRO A 305 30.13 -24.45 7.65
C PRO A 305 31.20 -25.49 7.98
N SER A 306 32.37 -25.04 8.42
CA SER A 306 33.54 -25.89 8.68
C SER A 306 33.28 -27.03 9.69
N GLU A 307 32.21 -26.95 10.47
CA GLU A 307 31.79 -27.97 11.43
C GLU A 307 31.02 -29.16 10.82
N VAL A 308 30.63 -29.11 9.53
CA VAL A 308 29.91 -30.21 8.84
C VAL A 308 30.86 -31.19 8.15
N VAL A 309 32.18 -31.05 8.33
CA VAL A 309 33.14 -32.15 8.03
C VAL A 309 33.23 -33.06 9.26
N MET A 310 32.11 -33.61 9.70
CA MET A 310 32.07 -34.63 10.75
C MET A 310 32.06 -36.02 10.10
N ARG A 311 33.27 -36.57 9.99
CA ARG A 311 33.67 -37.98 9.90
C ARG A 311 32.78 -38.90 9.06
N LEU A 312 33.28 -39.26 7.88
CA LEU A 312 33.03 -40.61 7.35
C LEU A 312 33.46 -41.62 8.43
N PRO A 313 32.62 -42.60 8.80
CA PRO A 313 33.07 -43.69 9.64
C PRO A 313 34.06 -44.53 8.84
N ASP A 314 35.31 -44.57 9.30
CA ASP A 314 36.25 -45.62 8.89
C ASP A 314 35.69 -46.95 9.40
N SER A 315 35.21 -47.80 8.50
CA SER A 315 35.06 -49.25 8.67
C SER A 315 34.95 -49.92 7.30
#